data_AF-A0A3D4IMU4-F1
#
_entry.id   AF-A0A3D4IMU4-F1
#
_cell.length_a   1.000
_cell.length_b   1.000
_cell.length_c   1.000
_cell.angle_alpha   90.00
_cell.angle_beta   90.00
_cell.angle_gamma   90.00
#
_symmetry.space_group_name_H-M   'P 1'
#
loop_
_entity.id
_entity.type
_entity.pdbx_description
1 polymer ?
#
loop_
_entity_poly.entity_id
_entity_poly.type
_entity_poly.pdbx_seq_one_letter_code
_entity_poly.pdbx_strand_id
1 'polypeptide(L)'
;MKLKELNPGIYKVRKQAYVPYGAKRPVANHNSIQLLTVVGHGDSRRYFFDHDTFGQKPNDMEQLEEYEVVSKYQGTPQVSHPEIKLSFKDASGDRFEFRVLDAWGLRNVFEHLSWLQKPFGYVKRKSR
;
A
#
# COMPACT_ATOMS: atom_id res chain seq x y z
N MET A 1 16.95 -6.94 -10.64
CA MET A 1 16.60 -8.37 -10.71
C MET A 1 15.15 -8.48 -11.17
N LYS A 2 14.82 -9.33 -12.14
CA LYS A 2 13.43 -9.45 -12.60
C LYS A 2 12.63 -10.20 -11.54
N LEU A 3 11.41 -9.75 -11.24
CA LEU A 3 10.52 -10.40 -10.26
C LEU A 3 10.33 -11.91 -10.53
N LYS A 4 10.33 -12.28 -11.82
CA LYS A 4 10.23 -13.68 -12.28
C LYS A 4 11.39 -14.58 -11.88
N GLU A 5 12.51 -14.02 -11.41
CA GLU A 5 13.72 -14.74 -11.01
C GLU A 5 13.87 -14.85 -9.49
N LEU A 6 12.93 -14.31 -8.71
CA LEU A 6 13.03 -14.31 -7.26
C LEU A 6 12.92 -15.72 -6.69
N ASN A 7 13.87 -16.04 -5.80
CA ASN A 7 13.78 -17.21 -4.93
C ASN A 7 12.62 -17.04 -3.93
N PRO A 8 12.14 -18.12 -3.30
CA PRO A 8 11.14 -18.01 -2.25
C PRO A 8 11.58 -17.11 -1.10
N GLY A 9 10.59 -16.42 -0.52
CA GLY A 9 10.76 -15.50 0.58
C GLY A 9 9.85 -14.28 0.48
N ILE A 10 10.06 -13.35 1.40
CA ILE A 10 9.26 -12.13 1.51
C ILE A 10 10.11 -10.96 1.00
N TYR A 11 9.54 -10.16 0.13
CA TYR A 11 10.22 -9.07 -0.56
C TYR A 11 9.46 -7.77 -0.33
N LYS A 12 10.25 -6.71 -0.15
CA LYS A 12 9.78 -5.34 -0.23
C LYS A 12 9.80 -4.94 -1.69
N VAL A 13 8.64 -4.60 -2.23
CA VAL A 13 8.51 -4.15 -3.62
C VAL A 13 7.89 -2.77 -3.66
N ARG A 14 8.24 -1.98 -4.68
CA ARG A 14 7.70 -0.65 -4.93
C ARG A 14 7.04 -0.64 -6.29
N LYS A 15 5.79 -0.19 -6.36
CA LYS A 15 5.15 0.07 -7.63
C LYS A 15 5.74 1.34 -8.23
N GLN A 16 6.16 1.35 -9.49
CA GLN A 16 6.79 2.51 -10.12
C GLN A 16 5.77 3.60 -10.45
N ALA A 17 4.57 3.21 -10.86
CA ALA A 17 3.49 4.11 -11.20
C ALA A 17 2.13 3.53 -10.77
N TYR A 18 1.15 4.39 -10.50
CA TYR A 18 -0.22 3.96 -10.28
C TYR A 18 -1.18 4.92 -10.96
N VAL A 19 -2.40 4.46 -11.23
CA VAL A 19 -3.50 5.30 -11.70
C VAL A 19 -4.42 5.58 -10.51
N PRO A 20 -4.45 6.80 -9.96
CA PRO A 20 -5.41 7.16 -8.94
C PRO A 20 -6.85 6.95 -9.43
N TYR A 21 -7.78 6.64 -8.52
CA TYR A 21 -9.19 6.53 -8.88
C TYR A 21 -9.69 7.83 -9.52
N GLY A 22 -10.25 7.73 -10.73
CA GLY A 22 -10.73 8.88 -11.51
C GLY A 22 -9.67 9.63 -12.33
N ALA A 23 -8.39 9.23 -12.28
CA ALA A 23 -7.33 9.83 -13.08
C ALA A 23 -7.24 9.19 -14.48
N LYS A 24 -6.96 10.02 -15.51
CA LYS A 24 -6.78 9.57 -16.90
C LYS A 24 -5.36 9.10 -17.23
N ARG A 25 -4.38 9.37 -16.37
CA ARG A 25 -2.96 9.08 -16.60
C ARG A 25 -2.32 8.49 -15.34
N PRO A 26 -1.36 7.57 -15.50
CA PRO A 26 -0.56 7.08 -14.38
C PRO A 26 0.32 8.19 -13.82
N VAL A 27 0.54 8.17 -12.51
CA VAL A 27 1.43 9.08 -11.79
C VAL A 27 2.56 8.27 -11.16
N ALA A 28 3.76 8.83 -11.15
CA ALA A 28 4.91 8.24 -10.46
C ALA A 28 4.55 7.99 -8.99
N ASN A 29 4.72 6.75 -8.57
CA ASN A 29 4.33 6.32 -7.24
C ASN A 29 5.53 6.38 -6.31
N HIS A 30 5.64 7.45 -5.54
CA HIS A 30 6.76 7.63 -4.63
C HIS A 30 6.56 6.95 -3.26
N ASN A 31 5.34 6.49 -2.96
CA ASN A 31 4.95 6.23 -1.57
C ASN A 31 4.41 4.83 -1.27
N SER A 32 3.99 4.03 -2.27
CA SER A 32 3.48 2.69 -1.97
C SER A 32 4.60 1.65 -1.98
N ILE A 33 4.96 1.19 -0.79
CA ILE A 33 5.70 -0.06 -0.59
C ILE A 33 4.67 -1.15 -0.35
N GLN A 34 4.83 -2.28 -1.04
CA GLN A 34 4.01 -3.48 -0.84
C GLN A 34 4.87 -4.65 -0.40
N LEU A 35 4.23 -5.63 0.22
CA LEU A 35 4.84 -6.91 0.55
C LEU A 35 4.53 -7.91 -0.55
N LEU A 36 5.57 -8.49 -1.11
CA LEU A 36 5.47 -9.60 -2.04
C LEU A 36 5.98 -10.87 -1.36
N THR A 37 5.12 -11.87 -1.24
CA THR A 37 5.51 -13.20 -0.80
C THR A 37 5.66 -14.11 -2.01
N VAL A 38 6.82 -14.73 -2.15
CA VAL A 38 7.12 -15.73 -3.18
C VAL A 38 7.21 -17.09 -2.51
N VAL A 39 6.39 -18.05 -2.98
CA VAL A 39 6.42 -19.45 -2.51
C VAL A 39 6.63 -20.38 -3.69
N GLY A 40 7.13 -21.58 -3.43
CA GLY A 40 7.35 -22.61 -4.46
C GLY A 40 8.58 -22.37 -5.35
N HIS A 41 8.97 -23.39 -6.11
CA HIS A 41 10.15 -23.35 -6.98
C HIS A 41 9.79 -23.76 -8.43
N GLY A 42 10.51 -23.23 -9.41
CA GLY A 42 10.28 -23.50 -10.83
C GLY A 42 8.84 -23.17 -11.24
N ASP A 43 8.17 -24.14 -11.86
CA ASP A 43 6.80 -23.99 -12.39
C ASP A 43 5.71 -23.94 -11.31
N SER A 44 6.03 -24.31 -10.07
CA SER A 44 5.11 -24.23 -8.93
C SER A 44 5.10 -22.86 -8.23
N ARG A 45 5.93 -21.93 -8.71
CA ARG A 45 6.12 -20.64 -8.05
C ARG A 45 4.84 -19.81 -8.06
N ARG A 46 4.54 -19.17 -6.93
CA ARG A 46 3.41 -18.24 -6.79
C ARG A 46 3.85 -16.94 -6.11
N TYR A 47 3.21 -15.85 -6.53
CA TYR A 47 3.45 -14.49 -6.09
C TYR A 47 2.19 -13.95 -5.40
N PHE A 48 2.33 -13.48 -4.17
CA PHE A 48 1.23 -12.93 -3.38
C PHE A 48 1.57 -11.50 -2.99
N PHE A 49 0.79 -10.53 -3.47
CA PHE A 49 0.88 -9.13 -3.06
C PHE A 49 -0.09 -8.86 -1.90
N ASP A 50 0.43 -8.33 -0.79
CA ASP A 50 -0.33 -7.89 0.39
C ASP A 50 -1.37 -8.93 0.89
N HIS A 51 -2.62 -8.80 0.43
CA HIS A 51 -3.80 -9.60 0.83
C HIS A 51 -4.35 -10.51 -0.28
N ASP A 52 -3.65 -10.70 -1.40
CA ASP A 52 -4.08 -11.63 -2.44
C ASP A 52 -4.15 -13.06 -1.87
N THR A 53 -5.36 -13.63 -1.81
CA THR A 53 -5.62 -14.95 -1.24
C THR A 53 -5.28 -16.08 -2.20
N PHE A 54 -5.33 -15.83 -3.50
CA PHE A 54 -5.19 -16.88 -4.52
C PHE A 54 -3.75 -16.98 -5.02
N GLY A 55 -3.05 -15.84 -5.04
CA GLY A 55 -1.71 -15.70 -5.57
C GLY A 55 -1.68 -15.92 -7.07
N GLN A 56 -0.77 -15.23 -7.74
CA GLN A 56 -0.69 -15.25 -9.19
C GLN A 56 0.52 -16.07 -9.65
N LYS A 57 0.37 -16.77 -10.78
CA LYS A 57 1.47 -17.50 -11.41
C LYS A 57 2.38 -16.53 -12.18
N PRO A 58 3.66 -16.88 -12.40
CA PRO A 58 4.63 -16.02 -13.10
C PRO A 58 4.18 -15.50 -14.47
N ASN A 59 3.32 -16.24 -15.17
CA ASN A 59 2.84 -15.92 -16.51
C ASN A 59 1.51 -15.19 -16.54
N ASP A 60 0.77 -15.19 -15.41
CA ASP A 60 -0.55 -14.55 -15.30
C ASP A 60 -0.43 -13.10 -14.82
N MET A 61 0.77 -12.68 -14.41
CA MET A 61 1.04 -11.34 -13.93
C MET A 61 1.60 -10.42 -15.01
N GLU A 62 0.74 -9.86 -15.87
CA GLU A 62 1.12 -8.76 -16.77
C GLU A 62 1.60 -7.50 -15.99
N GLN A 63 1.20 -7.38 -14.72
CA GLN A 63 1.51 -6.23 -13.85
C GLN A 63 2.92 -6.27 -13.23
N LEU A 64 3.71 -7.33 -13.40
CA LEU A 64 5.03 -7.46 -12.73
C LEU A 64 6.07 -6.47 -13.22
N GLU A 65 5.94 -5.95 -14.45
CA GLU A 65 6.86 -4.94 -14.97
C GLU A 65 6.72 -3.60 -14.24
N GLU A 66 5.58 -3.36 -13.58
CA GLU A 66 5.30 -2.13 -12.84
C GLU A 66 5.95 -2.11 -11.45
N TYR A 67 6.62 -3.20 -11.04
CA TYR A 67 7.17 -3.35 -9.69
C TYR A 67 8.70 -3.50 -9.68
N GLU A 68 9.33 -2.74 -8.79
CA GLU A 68 10.75 -2.81 -8.49
C GLU A 68 10.97 -3.53 -7.16
N VAL A 69 11.92 -4.47 -7.13
CA VAL A 69 12.35 -5.13 -5.88
C VAL A 69 13.30 -4.21 -5.13
N VAL A 70 12.88 -3.77 -3.94
CA VAL A 70 13.67 -2.88 -3.08
C VAL A 70 14.61 -3.69 -2.18
N SER A 71 14.09 -4.72 -1.50
CA SER A 71 14.88 -5.58 -0.61
C SER A 71 14.19 -6.92 -0.32
N LYS A 72 14.94 -7.87 0.25
CA LYS A 72 14.42 -9.14 0.78
C LYS A 72 14.41 -9.09 2.31
N TYR A 73 13.34 -9.59 2.94
CA TYR A 73 13.28 -9.75 4.39
C TYR A 73 13.96 -11.06 4.82
N GLN A 74 14.63 -11.03 5.97
CA GLN A 74 15.28 -12.21 6.56
C GLN A 74 14.28 -13.12 7.30
N GLY A 75 13.08 -12.62 7.60
CA GLY A 75 12.00 -13.35 8.28
C GLY A 75 10.67 -12.62 8.13
N THR A 76 9.62 -13.17 8.73
CA THR A 76 8.29 -12.55 8.71
C THR A 76 8.32 -11.18 9.40
N PRO A 77 7.95 -10.09 8.70
CA PRO A 77 7.94 -8.77 9.31
C PRO A 77 6.93 -8.72 10.47
N GLN A 78 7.34 -8.10 11.57
CA GLN A 78 6.47 -7.88 12.73
C GLN A 78 6.09 -6.40 12.82
N VAL A 79 4.81 -6.14 13.05
CA VAL A 79 4.30 -4.79 13.31
C VAL A 79 4.21 -4.60 14.82
N SER A 80 5.05 -3.73 15.37
CA SER A 80 5.11 -3.47 16.82
C SER A 80 4.40 -2.18 17.25
N HIS A 81 4.41 -1.15 16.41
CA HIS A 81 3.84 0.17 16.73
C HIS A 81 3.13 0.75 15.50
N PRO A 82 1.88 0.34 15.22
CA PRO A 82 1.13 0.90 14.11
C PRO A 82 0.77 2.36 14.43
N GLU A 83 1.04 3.26 13.48
CA GLU A 83 0.55 4.64 13.52
C GLU A 83 0.10 5.09 12.13
N ILE A 84 -0.94 5.91 12.11
CA ILE A 84 -1.41 6.65 10.94
C ILE A 84 -1.17 8.12 11.23
N LYS A 85 -0.40 8.77 10.35
CA LYS A 85 -0.05 10.17 10.47
C LYS A 85 -0.69 11.00 9.35
N LEU A 86 -1.51 11.97 9.72
CA LEU A 86 -2.01 13.01 8.82
C LEU A 86 -1.17 14.27 9.02
N SER A 87 -0.76 14.92 7.94
CA SER A 87 0.00 16.17 8.01
C SER A 87 -0.53 17.16 6.98
N PHE A 88 -0.72 18.41 7.39
CA PHE A 88 -1.16 19.49 6.50
C PHE A 88 -0.51 20.80 6.91
N LYS A 89 -0.53 21.77 5.99
CA LYS A 89 -0.11 23.15 6.24
C LYS A 89 -1.33 24.06 6.16
N ASP A 90 -1.40 25.02 7.06
CA ASP A 90 -2.42 26.07 6.97
C ASP A 90 -2.01 27.18 5.99
N ALA A 91 -2.84 28.23 5.90
CA ALA A 91 -2.58 29.39 5.04
C ALA A 91 -1.36 30.23 5.49
N SER A 92 -0.97 30.15 6.76
CA SER A 92 0.20 30.81 7.34
C SER A 92 1.49 30.02 7.10
N GLY A 93 1.37 28.76 6.67
CA GLY A 93 2.48 27.84 6.44
C GLY A 93 2.81 26.96 7.65
N ASP A 94 2.04 27.06 8.73
CA ASP A 94 2.22 26.27 9.94
C ASP A 94 1.85 24.82 9.67
N ARG A 95 2.67 23.90 10.18
CA ARG A 95 2.52 22.46 9.96
C ARG A 95 1.78 21.83 11.12
N PHE A 96 0.67 21.18 10.80
CA PHE A 96 -0.12 20.39 11.74
C PHE A 96 0.09 18.90 11.47
N GLU A 97 0.20 18.12 12.55
CA GLU A 97 0.32 16.67 12.50
C GLU A 97 -0.67 16.01 13.45
N PHE A 98 -1.50 15.11 12.93
CA PHE A 98 -2.40 14.25 13.71
C PHE A 98 -1.91 12.81 13.64
N ARG A 99 -1.86 12.13 14.78
CA ARG A 99 -1.48 10.72 14.87
C ARG A 99 -2.61 9.92 15.48
N VAL A 100 -2.94 8.80 14.87
CA VAL A 100 -3.91 7.82 15.38
C VAL A 100 -3.31 6.42 15.27
N LEU A 101 -3.65 5.54 16.20
CA LEU A 101 -3.05 4.21 16.28
C LEU A 101 -3.62 3.24 15.24
N ASP A 102 -4.86 3.46 14.82
CA ASP A 102 -5.58 2.54 13.97
C ASP A 102 -6.61 3.23 13.06
N ALA A 103 -7.22 2.43 12.19
CA ALA A 103 -8.24 2.88 11.24
C ALA A 103 -9.55 3.34 11.92
N TRP A 104 -9.85 2.87 13.14
CA TRP A 104 -11.02 3.33 13.90
C TRP A 104 -10.80 4.75 14.43
N GLY A 105 -9.61 5.03 14.96
CA GLY A 105 -9.20 6.38 15.34
C GLY A 105 -9.24 7.33 14.13
N LEU A 106 -8.73 6.89 12.98
CA LEU A 106 -8.80 7.67 11.74
C LEU A 106 -10.25 7.97 11.33
N ARG A 107 -11.12 6.95 11.40
CA ARG A 107 -12.55 7.12 11.13
C ARG A 107 -13.19 8.17 12.04
N ASN A 108 -12.90 8.12 13.34
CA ASN A 108 -13.41 9.11 14.29
C ASN A 108 -12.95 10.52 13.93
N VAL A 109 -11.68 10.69 13.55
CA VAL A 109 -11.16 11.98 13.06
C VAL A 109 -11.96 12.47 11.86
N PHE A 110 -12.19 11.61 10.86
CA PHE A 110 -12.97 11.98 9.69
C PHE A 110 -14.43 12.31 10.03
N GLU A 111 -15.06 11.60 10.97
CA GLU A 111 -16.45 11.88 11.38
C GLU A 111 -16.60 13.24 12.08
N HIS A 112 -15.58 13.72 12.80
CA HIS A 112 -15.60 14.99 13.52
C HIS A 112 -15.03 16.18 12.72
N LEU A 113 -14.10 15.93 11.78
CA LEU A 113 -13.46 16.95 10.95
C LEU A 113 -13.85 16.75 9.49
N SER A 114 -15.03 17.25 9.11
CA SER A 114 -15.62 17.03 7.78
C SER A 114 -14.73 17.48 6.60
N TRP A 115 -13.95 18.54 6.80
CA TRP A 115 -13.01 19.05 5.78
C TRP A 115 -11.87 18.07 5.46
N LEU A 116 -11.52 17.17 6.39
CA LEU A 116 -10.56 16.10 6.16
C LEU A 116 -11.14 14.94 5.35
N GLN A 117 -12.46 14.86 5.14
CA GLN A 117 -13.08 13.72 4.45
C GLN A 117 -12.80 13.73 2.94
N LYS A 118 -12.81 14.91 2.32
CA LYS A 118 -12.78 15.09 0.86
C LYS A 118 -11.51 14.52 0.19
N PRO A 119 -10.29 14.73 0.71
CA PRO A 119 -9.07 14.16 0.12
C PRO A 119 -9.04 12.63 0.11
N PHE A 120 -9.79 11.98 1.02
CA PHE A 120 -9.80 10.52 1.16
C PHE A 120 -11.05 9.87 0.59
N GLY A 121 -11.96 10.63 -0.04
CA GLY A 121 -13.22 10.11 -0.55
C GLY A 121 -14.09 9.44 0.53
N TYR A 122 -13.94 9.87 1.79
CA TYR A 122 -14.65 9.24 2.91
C TYR A 122 -16.15 9.56 2.83
N VAL A 123 -16.99 8.52 2.77
CA VAL A 123 -18.44 8.63 2.82
C VAL A 123 -18.93 8.07 4.14
N LYS A 124 -19.54 8.91 4.98
CA LYS A 124 -20.13 8.47 6.25
C LYS A 124 -21.22 7.42 5.96
N ARG A 125 -21.12 6.23 6.55
CA ARG A 125 -22.21 5.24 6.51
C ARG A 125 -23.45 5.84 7.17
N LYS A 126 -24.60 5.80 6.48
CA LYS A 126 -25.89 6.13 7.10
C LYS A 126 -26.12 5.16 8.26
N SER A 127 -26.36 5.67 9.46
CA SER A 127 -26.85 4.86 10.57
C SER A 127 -28.21 4.28 10.17
N ARG A 128 -28.35 2.96 10.30
CA ARG A 128 -29.65 2.29 10.18
C ARG A 128 -30.53 2.64 11.37
#